data_AF-A0A378BY68-F1
#
_entry.id   AF-A0A378BY68-F1
#
_cell.length_a   1.000
_cell.length_b   1.000
_cell.length_c   1.000
_cell.angle_alpha   90.00
_cell.angle_beta   90.00
_cell.angle_gamma   90.00
#
_symmetry.space_group_name_H-M   'P 1'
#
loop_
_entity.id
_entity.type
_entity.pdbx_description
1 polymer ?
#
loop_
_entity_poly.entity_id
_entity_poly.type
_entity_poly.pdbx_seq_one_letter_code
_entity_poly.pdbx_strand_id
1 'polypeptide(L)'
;MLANHLRTLLQPNEAVYHLAGHDLVFRLNSEGHQARIHLIDRSLRQFRFHWDGVPLQPRIGMSYCNVRSPVKHLYLLLGELNTIADMSLASGHPENLQRRGAAMFSRI
;
A
#
# COMPACT_ATOMS: atom_id res chain seq x y z
N MET A 1 -0.38 -11.87 11.92
CA MET A 1 -1.24 -11.28 10.85
C MET A 1 -0.54 -10.09 10.22
N LEU A 2 -0.76 -9.84 8.91
CA LEU A 2 -0.07 -8.78 8.17
C LEU A 2 -0.31 -7.37 8.75
N ALA A 3 -1.54 -7.07 9.19
CA ALA A 3 -1.86 -5.79 9.81
C ALA A 3 -1.01 -5.50 11.06
N ASN A 4 -0.72 -6.51 11.88
CA ASN A 4 0.14 -6.35 13.06
C ASN A 4 1.59 -6.11 12.67
N HIS A 5 2.07 -6.77 11.60
CA HIS A 5 3.41 -6.51 11.05
C HIS A 5 3.53 -5.08 10.53
N LEU A 6 2.51 -4.58 9.83
CA LEU A 6 2.50 -3.18 9.38
C LEU A 6 2.51 -2.21 10.56
N ARG A 7 1.73 -2.49 11.62
CA ARG A 7 1.67 -1.64 12.83
C ARG A 7 3.03 -1.45 13.50
N THR A 8 3.96 -2.40 13.41
CA THR A 8 5.31 -2.23 13.97
C THR A 8 6.19 -1.25 13.17
N LEU A 9 5.79 -0.92 11.93
CA LEU A 9 6.50 0.00 11.03
C LEU A 9 5.89 1.42 11.01
N LEU A 10 4.75 1.59 11.68
CA LEU A 10 4.00 2.83 11.69
C LEU A 10 4.52 3.80 12.76
N GLN A 11 4.53 5.08 12.41
CA GLN A 11 4.85 6.19 13.30
C GLN A 11 3.60 6.68 14.03
N PRO A 12 3.75 7.52 15.07
CA PRO A 12 2.62 8.23 15.66
C PRO A 12 1.75 8.92 14.59
N ASN A 13 0.44 8.90 14.84
CA ASN A 13 -0.64 9.34 13.94
C ASN A 13 -0.94 8.46 12.74
N GLU A 14 -0.13 7.46 12.42
CA GLU A 14 -0.40 6.56 11.30
C GLU A 14 -1.30 5.40 11.71
N ALA A 15 -2.00 4.84 10.73
CA ALA A 15 -2.97 3.79 11.00
C ALA A 15 -3.06 2.80 9.84
N VAL A 16 -3.41 1.56 10.18
CA VAL A 16 -3.82 0.49 9.26
C VAL A 16 -5.34 0.31 9.37
N TYR A 17 -6.00 0.27 8.21
CA TYR A 17 -7.43 0.08 8.04
C TYR A 17 -7.65 -1.19 7.20
N HIS A 18 -8.69 -1.95 7.56
CA HIS A 18 -9.12 -3.10 6.78
C HIS A 18 -10.15 -2.64 5.75
N LEU A 19 -9.97 -3.07 4.50
CA LEU A 19 -11.01 -2.97 3.49
C LEU A 19 -11.80 -4.28 3.40
N ALA A 20 -12.85 -4.28 2.60
CA ALA A 20 -13.56 -5.52 2.27
C ALA A 20 -12.61 -6.51 1.59
N GLY A 21 -12.73 -7.79 1.93
CA GLY A 21 -11.85 -8.84 1.38
C GLY A 21 -10.54 -8.98 2.16
N HIS A 22 -9.43 -9.06 1.44
CA HIS A 22 -8.09 -9.31 1.99
C HIS A 22 -7.20 -8.06 2.02
N ASP A 23 -7.74 -6.90 1.66
CA ASP A 23 -6.98 -5.69 1.43
C ASP A 23 -6.80 -4.87 2.70
N LEU A 24 -5.61 -4.25 2.79
CA LEU A 24 -5.25 -3.33 3.87
C LEU A 24 -4.88 -1.97 3.27
N VAL A 25 -5.32 -0.91 3.91
CA VAL A 25 -4.91 0.46 3.62
C VAL A 25 -4.13 0.98 4.81
N PHE A 26 -3.04 1.69 4.58
CA PHE A 26 -2.35 2.39 5.65
C PHE A 26 -2.06 3.83 5.27
N ARG A 27 -2.28 4.73 6.22
CA ARG A 27 -2.03 6.16 6.05
C ARG A 27 -0.64 6.47 6.57
N LEU A 28 0.22 6.98 5.69
CA LEU A 28 1.52 7.52 6.08
C LEU A 28 1.46 9.04 6.27
N ASN A 29 2.34 9.54 7.14
CA ASN A 29 2.69 10.95 7.22
C ASN A 29 3.45 11.35 5.94
N SER A 30 3.29 12.61 5.50
CA SER A 30 3.85 13.07 4.23
C SER A 30 5.36 13.25 4.26
N GLU A 31 5.95 13.46 5.43
CA GLU A 31 7.39 13.67 5.59
C GLU A 31 8.16 12.37 5.38
N GLY A 32 9.18 12.42 4.51
CA GLY A 32 10.04 11.25 4.23
C GLY A 32 9.33 10.04 3.59
N HIS A 33 8.11 10.21 3.07
CA HIS A 33 7.27 9.09 2.62
C HIS A 33 7.94 8.16 1.61
N GLN A 34 8.79 8.67 0.69
CA GLN A 34 9.50 7.85 -0.30
C GLN A 34 10.40 6.79 0.36
N ALA A 35 11.27 7.20 1.29
CA ALA A 35 12.15 6.28 2.00
C ALA A 35 11.33 5.26 2.81
N ARG A 36 10.20 5.69 3.36
CA ARG A 36 9.32 4.84 4.17
C ARG A 36 8.55 3.82 3.35
N ILE A 37 8.10 4.17 2.14
CA ILE A 37 7.50 3.23 1.19
C ILE A 37 8.49 2.11 0.86
N HIS A 38 9.76 2.45 0.57
CA HIS A 38 10.79 1.44 0.30
C HIS A 38 11.11 0.55 1.51
N LEU A 39 11.13 1.11 2.71
CA LEU A 39 11.33 0.35 3.96
C LEU A 39 10.18 -0.64 4.17
N ILE A 40 8.94 -0.18 4.02
CA ILE A 40 7.74 -1.00 4.19
C ILE A 40 7.70 -2.11 3.14
N ASP A 41 7.95 -1.80 1.87
CA ASP A 41 8.03 -2.80 0.80
C ASP A 41 9.04 -3.91 1.09
N ARG A 42 10.26 -3.54 1.52
CA ARG A 42 11.28 -4.52 1.92
C ARG A 42 10.81 -5.40 3.08
N SER A 43 10.18 -4.79 4.08
CA SER A 43 9.65 -5.49 5.25
C SER A 43 8.51 -6.45 4.87
N LEU A 44 7.63 -6.05 3.95
CA LEU A 44 6.54 -6.88 3.43
C LEU A 44 7.07 -8.09 2.65
N ARG A 45 8.16 -7.95 1.89
CA ARG A 45 8.82 -9.10 1.21
C ARG A 45 9.40 -10.11 2.18
N GLN A 46 9.84 -9.66 3.34
CA GLN A 46 10.41 -10.51 4.39
C GLN A 46 9.34 -11.13 5.30
N PHE A 47 8.10 -10.63 5.24
CA PHE A 47 7.00 -11.15 6.05
C PHE A 47 6.77 -12.64 5.78
N ARG A 48 6.52 -13.38 6.87
CA ARG A 48 6.14 -14.79 6.84
C ARG A 48 4.90 -14.98 7.69
N PHE A 49 3.87 -15.54 7.06
CA PHE A 49 2.68 -16.00 7.75
C PHE A 49 2.90 -17.44 8.20
N HIS A 50 2.70 -17.73 9.47
CA HIS A 50 2.88 -19.10 9.98
C HIS A 50 1.50 -19.77 10.07
N TRP A 51 1.36 -20.89 9.37
CA TRP A 51 0.17 -21.74 9.39
C TRP A 51 0.58 -23.14 9.84
N ASP A 52 0.09 -23.59 10.99
CA ASP A 52 0.44 -24.90 11.58
C ASP A 52 1.95 -25.19 11.64
N GLY A 53 2.75 -24.16 11.99
CA GLY A 53 4.21 -24.25 12.05
C GLY A 53 4.92 -24.12 10.70
N VAL A 54 4.20 -24.09 9.58
CA VAL A 54 4.76 -23.89 8.24
C VAL A 54 4.83 -22.39 7.91
N PRO A 55 6.02 -21.84 7.59
CA PRO A 55 6.14 -20.46 7.14
C PRO A 55 5.72 -20.33 5.67
N LEU A 56 4.69 -19.54 5.43
CA LEU A 56 4.18 -19.17 4.11
C LEU A 56 4.59 -17.73 3.78
N GLN A 57 5.07 -17.51 2.55
CA GLN A 57 5.35 -16.17 2.04
C GLN A 57 4.18 -15.74 1.13
N PRO A 58 3.24 -14.92 1.64
CA PRO A 58 2.15 -14.42 0.81
C PRO A 58 2.70 -13.48 -0.27
N ARG A 59 2.08 -13.51 -1.45
CA ARG A 59 2.29 -12.47 -2.46
C ARG A 59 1.56 -11.22 -2.01
N ILE A 60 2.29 -10.14 -1.80
CA ILE A 60 1.75 -8.86 -1.34
C ILE A 60 2.05 -7.81 -2.41
N GLY A 61 1.00 -7.22 -2.97
CA GLY A 61 1.09 -6.08 -3.87
C GLY A 61 0.97 -4.79 -3.06
N MET A 62 1.69 -3.74 -3.47
CA MET A 62 1.64 -2.45 -2.79
C MET A 62 1.49 -1.32 -3.80
N SER A 63 0.48 -0.50 -3.62
CA SER A 63 0.31 0.75 -4.34
C SER A 63 0.27 1.92 -3.35
N TYR A 64 0.57 3.12 -3.84
CA TYR A 64 0.52 4.32 -3.02
C TYR A 64 0.17 5.57 -3.84
N CYS A 65 -0.32 6.58 -3.13
CA CYS A 65 -0.51 7.92 -3.65
C CYS A 65 -0.34 8.95 -2.54
N ASN A 66 -0.07 10.20 -2.91
CA ASN A 66 -0.21 11.32 -2.00
C ASN A 66 -1.56 12.00 -2.21
N VAL A 67 -2.27 12.26 -1.11
CA VAL A 67 -3.54 12.98 -1.11
C VAL A 67 -3.36 14.36 -0.49
N ARG A 68 -4.09 15.35 -1.01
CA ARG A 68 -4.18 16.70 -0.41
C ARG A 68 -5.55 16.84 0.23
N SER A 69 -5.60 17.43 1.43
CA SER A 69 -6.86 17.75 2.09
C SER A 69 -7.57 18.91 1.40
N PRO A 70 -8.92 18.90 1.27
CA PRO A 70 -9.81 17.79 1.63
C PRO A 70 -9.81 16.69 0.57
N VAL A 71 -9.82 15.43 1.01
CA VAL A 71 -9.90 14.28 0.11
C VAL A 71 -11.34 14.06 -0.31
N LYS A 72 -11.67 14.41 -1.55
CA LYS A 72 -12.98 14.09 -2.15
C LYS A 72 -12.96 12.67 -2.71
N HIS A 73 -14.08 11.96 -2.60
CA HIS A 73 -14.27 10.64 -3.21
C HIS A 73 -13.20 9.59 -2.84
N LEU A 74 -12.79 9.53 -1.56
CA LEU A 74 -11.76 8.59 -1.08
C LEU A 74 -12.01 7.14 -1.54
N TYR A 75 -13.27 6.69 -1.59
CA TYR A 75 -13.63 5.35 -2.02
C TYR A 75 -13.21 5.03 -3.47
N LEU A 76 -13.28 5.99 -4.40
CA LEU A 76 -12.81 5.81 -5.78
C LEU A 76 -11.29 5.64 -5.81
N LEU A 77 -10.59 6.50 -5.07
CA LEU A 77 -9.13 6.45 -4.95
C LEU A 77 -8.66 5.11 -4.37
N LEU A 78 -9.36 4.58 -3.37
CA LEU A 78 -9.06 3.28 -2.79
C LEU A 78 -9.27 2.14 -3.80
N GLY A 79 -10.32 2.22 -4.64
CA GLY A 79 -10.55 1.25 -5.71
C GLY A 79 -9.45 1.27 -6.78
N GLU A 80 -9.00 2.46 -7.19
CA GLU A 80 -7.88 2.61 -8.12
C GLU A 80 -6.57 2.09 -7.53
N LEU A 81 -6.29 2.42 -6.27
CA LEU A 81 -5.12 1.89 -5.55
C LEU A 81 -5.16 0.36 -5.50
N ASN A 82 -6.32 -0.25 -5.27
CA ASN A 82 -6.42 -1.71 -5.23
C ASN A 82 -6.07 -2.34 -6.58
N THR A 83 -6.63 -1.81 -7.66
CA THR A 83 -6.35 -2.26 -9.04
C THR A 83 -4.86 -2.15 -9.38
N ILE A 84 -4.19 -1.11 -8.86
CA ILE A 84 -2.76 -0.90 -9.07
C ILE A 84 -1.90 -1.79 -8.17
N ALA A 85 -2.37 -2.13 -6.97
CA ALA A 85 -1.66 -3.07 -6.09
C ALA A 85 -1.57 -4.46 -6.73
N ASP A 86 -2.58 -4.89 -7.47
CA ASP A 86 -2.51 -6.12 -8.26
C ASP A 86 -1.42 -6.07 -9.33
N MET A 87 -1.19 -4.90 -9.95
CA MET A 87 -0.09 -4.74 -10.92
C MET A 87 1.29 -4.79 -10.24
N SER A 88 1.38 -4.29 -9.00
CA SER A 88 2.59 -4.39 -8.18
C SER A 88 3.02 -5.85 -7.94
N LEU A 89 2.07 -6.79 -7.93
CA LEU A 89 2.38 -8.23 -7.85
C LEU A 89 3.15 -8.76 -9.06
N ALA A 90 2.99 -8.12 -10.23
CA ALA A 90 3.66 -8.49 -11.47
C ALA A 90 4.97 -7.71 -11.65
N SER A 91 4.97 -6.41 -11.40
CA SER A 91 6.19 -5.57 -11.51
C SER A 91 7.19 -5.85 -10.39
N GLY A 92 6.71 -6.37 -9.26
CA GLY A 92 7.53 -6.70 -8.12
C GLY A 92 8.11 -5.46 -7.44
N HIS A 93 7.51 -4.28 -7.59
CA HIS A 93 7.87 -3.07 -6.85
C HIS A 93 6.60 -2.26 -6.49
N PRO A 94 6.63 -1.39 -5.46
CA PRO A 94 5.49 -0.55 -5.14
C PRO A 94 5.11 0.37 -6.29
N GLU A 95 3.82 0.46 -6.57
CA GLU A 95 3.30 1.23 -7.70
C GLU A 95 2.77 2.60 -7.28
N ASN A 96 3.15 3.63 -8.03
CA ASN A 96 2.74 5.01 -7.77
C ASN A 96 1.57 5.40 -8.67
N LEU A 97 0.39 5.62 -8.09
CA LEU A 97 -0.82 6.02 -8.84
C LEU A 97 -0.62 7.35 -9.59
N GLN A 98 0.09 8.32 -9.01
CA GLN A 98 0.23 9.67 -9.59
C GLN A 98 1.11 9.67 -10.84
N ARG A 99 2.07 8.74 -10.95
CA ARG A 99 2.84 8.54 -12.18
C ARG A 99 1.96 8.09 -13.35
N ARG A 100 0.78 7.53 -13.08
CA ARG A 100 -0.21 7.14 -14.08
C ARG A 100 -1.31 8.18 -14.30
N GLY A 101 -1.70 8.92 -13.27
CA GLY A 101 -2.56 10.10 -13.43
C GLY A 101 -1.97 11.10 -14.44
N ALA A 102 -0.66 11.32 -14.42
CA ALA A 102 0.02 12.15 -15.42
C ALA A 102 -0.09 11.61 -16.87
N ALA A 103 -0.27 10.29 -17.05
CA ALA A 103 -0.49 9.68 -18.35
C ALA A 103 -1.98 9.64 -18.77
N MET A 104 -2.91 9.78 -17.81
CA MET A 104 -4.36 9.77 -18.06
C MET A 104 -4.94 11.19 -18.20
N PHE A 105 -4.34 12.21 -17.56
CA PHE A 105 -4.74 13.62 -17.66
C PHE A 105 -4.05 14.40 -18.80
N SER A 106 -3.16 13.77 -19.57
CA SER A 106 -2.55 14.38 -20.77
C SER A 106 -3.40 14.19 -22.04
N ARG A 107 -4.70 13.87 -21.90
CA ARG A 107 -5.58 13.57 -23.04
C ARG A 107 -7.04 13.99 -22.84
N ILE A 108 -7.25 15.10 -22.13
CA ILE A 108 -8.51 15.86 -22.15
C ILE A 108 -8.19 17.27 -22.63
#